data_AF-A0A943XVL3-F1
#
_entry.id   AF-A0A943XVL3-F1
#
_cell.length_a   1.000
_cell.length_b   1.000
_cell.length_c   1.000
_cell.angle_alpha   90.00
_cell.angle_beta   90.00
_cell.angle_gamma   90.00
#
_symmetry.space_group_name_H-M   'P 1'
#
loop_
_entity.id
_entity.type
_entity.pdbx_description
1 polymer ?
#
loop_
_entity_poly.entity_id
_entity_poly.type
_entity_poly.pdbx_seq_one_letter_code
_entity_poly.pdbx_strand_id
1 'polypeptide(L)' 'YSNQEILEHFEDHCQILSSETVSLTKSLTPEERQALLAMTPLLFHVDQEKIDWTQLTEITIEAQILVGKIKIQRT' A
#
# COMPACT_ATOMS: atom_id res chain seq x y z
N TYR A 1 -6.69 -8.98 3.93
CA TYR A 1 -7.66 -8.00 3.39
C TYR A 1 -7.77 -8.21 1.89
N SER A 2 -8.99 -8.20 1.34
CA SER A 2 -9.21 -8.27 -0.12
C SER A 2 -9.55 -6.88 -0.64
N ASN A 3 -8.96 -6.47 -1.75
CA ASN A 3 -9.24 -5.18 -2.38
C ASN A 3 -10.41 -5.25 -3.38
N GLN A 4 -11.12 -6.38 -3.45
CA GLN A 4 -12.16 -6.65 -4.44
C GLN A 4 -13.26 -5.57 -4.45
N GLU A 5 -13.77 -5.17 -3.29
CA GLU A 5 -14.83 -4.14 -3.20
C GLU A 5 -14.37 -2.79 -3.77
N ILE A 6 -13.09 -2.44 -3.61
CA ILE A 6 -12.51 -1.21 -4.14
C ILE A 6 -12.43 -1.28 -5.66
N LEU A 7 -12.01 -2.43 -6.20
CA LEU A 7 -11.92 -2.65 -7.64
C LEU A 7 -13.29 -2.59 -8.30
N GLU A 8 -14.28 -3.26 -7.72
CA GLU A 8 -15.67 -3.26 -8.22
C GLU A 8 -16.24 -1.84 -8.23
N HIS A 9 -16.10 -1.11 -7.13
CA HIS A 9 -16.56 0.28 -7.07
C HIS A 9 -15.85 1.18 -8.09
N PHE A 10 -14.55 0.96 -8.31
CA PHE A 10 -13.81 1.71 -9.32
C PHE A 10 -14.31 1.40 -10.74
N GLU A 11 -14.54 0.12 -11.07
CA GLU A 11 -15.06 -0.33 -12.36
C GLU A 11 -16.50 0.11 -12.61
N ASP A 12 -17.32 0.26 -11.59
CA ASP A 12 -18.69 0.75 -11.72
C ASP A 12 -18.71 2.19 -12.28
N HIS A 13 -17.84 3.05 -11.74
CA HIS A 13 -17.81 4.48 -12.06
C HIS A 13 -16.80 4.88 -13.13
N CYS A 14 -15.74 4.10 -13.34
CA CYS A 14 -14.65 4.39 -14.25
C CYS A 14 -14.48 3.27 -15.28
N GLN A 15 -14.12 3.65 -16.51
CA GLN A 15 -13.50 2.74 -17.45
C GLN A 15 -12.00 2.64 -17.11
N ILE A 16 -11.52 1.46 -16.75
CA ILE A 16 -10.08 1.24 -16.54
C ILE A 16 -9.35 1.39 -17.88
N LEU A 17 -8.36 2.27 -17.92
CA LEU A 17 -7.46 2.49 -19.05
C LEU A 17 -6.16 1.68 -18.88
N SER A 18 -5.64 1.59 -17.67
CA SER A 18 -4.49 0.76 -17.33
C SER A 18 -4.54 0.29 -15.88
N SER A 19 -3.90 -0.84 -15.65
CA SER A 19 -3.64 -1.41 -14.33
C SER A 19 -2.22 -1.93 -14.33
N GLU A 20 -1.37 -1.41 -13.46
CA GLU A 20 0.01 -1.83 -13.34
C GLU A 20 0.35 -2.14 -11.89
N THR A 21 1.13 -3.19 -11.68
CA THR A 21 1.73 -3.46 -10.37
C THR A 21 3.13 -2.88 -10.40
N VAL A 22 3.40 -1.96 -9.48
CA VAL A 22 4.72 -1.37 -9.28
C VAL A 22 5.31 -1.89 -7.99
N SER A 23 6.62 -2.10 -8.00
CA SER A 23 7.38 -2.54 -6.84
C SER A 23 8.62 -1.69 -6.70
N LEU A 24 8.88 -1.23 -5.48
CA LEU A 24 10.05 -0.44 -5.15
C LEU A 24 10.69 -1.00 -3.89
N THR A 25 11.94 -1.41 -4.02
CA THR A 25 12.77 -1.79 -2.89
C THR A 25 13.70 -0.62 -2.52
N LYS A 26 13.70 -0.24 -1.23
CA LYS A 26 14.50 0.88 -0.73
C LYS A 26 15.10 0.54 0.64
N SER A 27 16.36 0.88 0.82
CA SER A 27 17.00 0.85 2.13
C SER A 27 16.37 1.88 3.08
N LEU A 28 16.29 1.51 4.36
CA LEU A 28 15.72 2.34 5.41
C LEU A 28 16.80 3.03 6.22
N THR A 29 16.58 4.32 6.49
CA THR A 29 17.22 5.00 7.61
C THR A 29 16.60 4.56 8.94
N PRO A 30 17.29 4.73 10.08
CA PRO A 30 16.72 4.42 11.40
C PRO A 30 15.42 5.17 11.70
N GLU A 31 15.30 6.41 11.22
CA GLU A 31 14.11 7.24 11.39
C GLU A 31 12.93 6.71 10.55
N GLU A 32 13.14 6.41 9.27
CA GLU A 32 12.10 5.82 8.40
C GLU A 32 11.64 4.46 8.95
N ARG A 33 12.57 3.63 9.46
CA ARG A 33 12.23 2.37 10.12
C ARG A 33 11.28 2.59 11.29
N GLN A 34 11.60 3.53 12.18
CA GLN A 34 10.77 3.78 13.35
C GLN A 34 9.38 4.29 12.96
N ALA A 35 9.31 5.18 11.96
CA ALA A 35 8.04 5.67 11.44
C ALA A 35 7.18 4.53 10.85
N LEU A 36 7.78 3.61 10.10
CA LEU A 36 7.07 2.46 9.55
C LEU A 36 6.53 1.53 10.64
N LEU A 37 7.33 1.22 11.65
CA LEU A 37 6.91 0.37 12.77
C LEU A 37 5.74 1.00 13.56
N ALA A 38 5.77 2.33 13.75
CA ALA A 38 4.72 3.05 14.45
C ALA A 38 3.41 3.15 13.65
N MET A 39 3.48 3.17 12.31
CA MET A 39 2.31 3.34 11.44
C MET A 39 1.73 2.02 10.91
N THR A 40 2.43 0.89 11.06
CA THR A 40 1.98 -0.42 10.53
C THR A 40 0.91 -1.00 11.45
N PRO A 41 -0.38 -1.07 11.04
CA PRO A 41 -1.48 -1.42 11.94
C PRO A 41 -1.36 -2.79 12.60
N LEU A 42 -0.71 -3.75 11.92
CA LEU A 42 -0.46 -5.08 12.45
C LEU A 42 0.46 -5.08 13.68
N LEU A 43 1.25 -4.03 13.87
CA LEU A 43 2.19 -3.90 14.99
C LEU A 43 1.61 -3.14 16.18
N PHE A 44 0.36 -2.67 16.13
CA PHE A 44 -0.22 -1.84 17.20
C PHE A 44 -0.39 -2.57 18.54
N HIS A 45 -0.53 -3.90 18.50
CA HIS A 45 -0.66 -4.72 19.71
C HIS A 45 0.61 -5.56 19.99
N VAL A 46 1.69 -5.31 19.24
CA VAL A 46 2.96 -5.98 19.43
C VAL A 46 3.82 -5.15 20.38
N ASP A 47 4.45 -5.82 21.35
CA ASP A 47 5.48 -5.20 22.18
C ASP A 47 6.75 -5.01 21.35
N GLN A 48 6.88 -3.83 20.74
CA GLN A 48 7.96 -3.54 19.78
C GLN A 48 9.34 -3.50 20.44
N GLU A 49 9.44 -3.33 21.77
CA GLU A 49 10.71 -3.29 22.50
C GLU A 49 11.35 -4.68 22.66
N LYS A 50 10.56 -5.75 22.50
CA LYS A 50 11.05 -7.14 22.58
C LYS A 50 11.66 -7.65 21.28
N ILE A 51 11.62 -6.87 20.20
CA ILE A 51 12.10 -7.25 18.88
C ILE A 51 13.31 -6.38 18.52
N ASP A 52 14.40 -7.00 18.11
CA ASP A 52 15.55 -6.29 17.57
C ASP A 52 15.30 -5.91 16.10
N TRP A 53 14.95 -4.64 15.89
CA TRP A 53 14.68 -4.09 14.56
C TRP A 53 15.95 -3.64 13.81
N THR A 54 17.15 -3.79 14.38
CA THR A 54 18.39 -3.34 13.74
C THR A 54 18.62 -4.00 12.38
N GLN A 55 18.11 -5.22 12.20
CA GLN A 55 18.19 -6.00 10.96
C GLN A 55 17.17 -5.59 9.89
N LEU A 56 16.16 -4.78 10.22
CA LEU A 56 15.21 -4.25 9.24
C LEU A 56 15.86 -3.05 8.53
N THR A 57 16.66 -3.34 7.50
CA THR A 57 17.45 -2.34 6.76
C THR A 57 16.86 -1.99 5.40
N GLU A 58 15.87 -2.74 4.92
CA GLU A 58 15.28 -2.58 3.60
C GLU A 58 13.80 -2.94 3.67
N ILE A 59 13.01 -2.29 2.82
CA ILE A 59 11.63 -2.66 2.58
C ILE A 59 11.35 -2.73 1.08
N THR A 60 10.38 -3.55 0.74
CA THR A 60 9.76 -3.55 -0.58
C THR A 60 8.34 -3.05 -0.44
N ILE A 61 8.01 -2.00 -1.18
CA ILE A 61 6.66 -1.46 -1.29
C ILE A 61 6.11 -1.93 -2.63
N GLU A 62 5.00 -2.66 -2.57
CA GLU A 62 4.24 -3.06 -3.76
C GLU A 62 2.90 -2.35 -3.77
N ALA A 63 2.52 -1.83 -4.93
CA ALA A 63 1.23 -1.17 -5.12
C ALA A 63 0.66 -1.52 -6.50
N GLN A 64 -0.66 -1.62 -6.56
CA GLN A 64 -1.39 -1.67 -7.82
C GLN A 64 -1.90 -0.26 -8.15
N ILE A 65 -1.46 0.29 -9.28
CA ILE A 65 -1.89 1.57 -9.80
C ILE A 65 -2.97 1.32 -10.85
N LEU A 66 -4.13 1.92 -10.65
CA LEU A 66 -5.25 1.88 -11.59
C LEU A 66 -5.46 3.28 -12.17
N VAL A 67 -5.47 3.38 -13.50
CA VAL A 67 -5.81 4.61 -14.22
C VAL A 67 -7.16 4.42 -14.86
N GLY A 68 -8.13 5.25 -14.49
CA GLY A 68 -9.51 5.17 -14.97
C GLY A 68 -9.99 6.47 -15.58
N LYS A 69 -10.91 6.37 -16.53
CA LYS A 69 -11.69 7.50 -17.05
C LYS A 69 -13.11 7.41 -16.52
N ILE A 70 -13.60 8.48 -15.89
CA ILE A 70 -14.97 8.55 -15.37
C ILE A 70 -15.97 8.30 -16.51
N LYS A 71 -16.93 7.41 -16.29
CA LYS A 71 -18.05 7.18 -17.20
C LYS A 71 -18.98 8.38 -17.12
N ILE A 72 -19.10 9.13 -18.22
CA ILE A 72 -20.10 10.21 -18.30
C ILE A 72 -21.46 9.53 -18.47
N GLN A 73 -22.29 9.56 -17.43
CA GLN A 73 -23.70 9.20 -17.57
C GLN A 73 -24.37 10.29 -18.43
N ARG A 74 -24.76 9.93 -19.66
CA ARG A 74 -25.67 10.76 -20.44
C ARG A 74 -27.08 10.54 -19.85
N THR A 75 -27.55 11.49 -19.04
CA THR A 75 -28.97 11.70 -18.75
C THR A 75 -29.76 12.00 -20.01
#